data_AF-A0A0C9XLA3-F1
#
_entry.id   AF-A0A0C9XLA3-F1
#
_cell.length_a   1.000
_cell.length_b   1.000
_cell.length_c   1.000
_cell.angle_alpha   90.00
_cell.angle_beta   90.00
_cell.angle_gamma   90.00
#
_symmetry.space_group_name_H-M   'P 1'
#
loop_
_entity.id
_entity.type
_entity.pdbx_description
1 polymer ?
#
loop_
_entity_poly.entity_id
_entity_poly.type
_entity_poly.pdbx_seq_one_letter_code
_entity_poly.pdbx_strand_id
1 'polypeptide(L)'
;KPRNPPKTTPPAKWHNTGVNDAPRTSAQLPATSSRQNLTLSDWMTVYSYVDSHPNASQVDIVRHFSSLATGALLFDQSTLSWKLRDRLKMEARIDTNPLALSSKRPWVVTQPDIE
;
A
#
# COMPACT_ATOMS: atom_id res chain seq x y z
N LYS A 1 -1.55 -30.60 41.70
CA LYS A 1 -0.47 -29.90 40.96
C LYS A 1 -1.11 -29.02 39.87
N PRO A 2 -1.30 -27.71 40.09
CA PRO A 2 -1.91 -26.84 39.09
C PRO A 2 -0.83 -26.29 38.12
N ARG A 3 -1.14 -26.24 36.82
CA ARG A 3 -0.29 -25.66 35.78
C ARG A 3 -0.38 -24.13 35.83
N ASN A 4 0.77 -23.47 35.97
CA ASN A 4 0.89 -22.02 35.81
C ASN A 4 0.56 -21.59 34.36
N PRO A 5 -0.12 -20.45 34.15
CA PRO A 5 -0.30 -19.89 32.81
C PRO A 5 1.01 -19.24 32.30
N PRO A 6 1.28 -19.25 30.98
CA PRO A 6 2.44 -18.58 30.42
C PRO A 6 2.28 -17.04 30.49
N LYS A 7 3.27 -16.38 31.07
CA LYS A 7 3.43 -14.91 31.11
C LYS A 7 3.60 -14.34 29.70
N THR A 8 2.71 -13.45 29.30
CA THR A 8 2.88 -12.60 28.11
C THR A 8 3.81 -11.44 28.43
N THR A 9 5.03 -11.46 27.89
CA THR A 9 5.91 -10.28 27.83
C THR A 9 5.52 -9.39 26.64
N PRO A 10 5.36 -8.06 26.81
CA PRO A 10 5.18 -7.15 25.68
C PRO A 10 6.53 -6.90 24.98
N PRO A 11 6.57 -6.79 23.63
CA PRO A 11 7.80 -6.42 22.93
C PRO A 11 8.12 -4.93 23.10
N ALA A 12 9.43 -4.66 23.13
CA ALA A 12 10.08 -3.44 23.57
C ALA A 12 9.77 -2.19 22.73
N LYS A 13 9.61 -1.06 23.43
CA LYS A 13 9.68 0.30 22.88
C LYS A 13 11.09 0.55 22.33
N TRP A 14 11.20 0.90 21.06
CA TRP A 14 12.41 1.52 20.52
C TRP A 14 12.18 3.03 20.47
N HIS A 15 12.85 3.74 21.38
CA HIS A 15 13.05 5.17 21.27
C HIS A 15 14.30 5.39 20.41
N ASN A 16 14.23 6.28 19.44
CA ASN A 16 15.42 6.90 18.86
C ASN A 16 15.23 8.41 18.94
N THR A 17 15.97 9.00 19.88
CA THR A 17 16.19 10.44 19.97
C THR A 17 17.12 10.85 18.84
N GLY A 18 16.72 11.85 18.06
CA GLY A 18 17.55 12.49 17.06
C GLY A 18 16.92 13.82 16.66
N VAL A 19 17.02 14.81 17.54
CA VAL A 19 16.71 16.20 17.23
C VAL A 19 17.73 16.70 16.21
N ASN A 20 17.26 17.20 15.06
CA ASN A 20 17.98 18.15 14.23
C ASN A 20 16.94 19.06 13.56
N ASP A 21 16.87 20.30 14.06
CA ASP A 21 16.15 21.42 13.44
C ASP A 21 16.84 21.82 12.13
N ALA A 22 16.25 21.41 11.00
CA ALA A 22 16.48 22.00 9.69
C ALA A 22 15.23 21.77 8.82
N PRO A 23 14.70 22.76 8.09
CA PRO A 23 13.61 22.54 7.15
C PRO A 23 14.21 21.88 5.90
N ARG A 24 14.46 20.57 5.99
CA ARG A 24 14.89 19.76 4.85
C ARG A 24 13.66 19.15 4.24
N THR A 25 13.30 19.61 3.04
CA THR A 25 12.24 19.05 2.20
C THR A 25 12.43 17.54 2.06
N SER A 26 11.74 16.79 2.91
CA SER A 26 11.78 15.32 2.96
C SER A 26 10.68 14.76 2.06
N ALA A 27 10.77 15.04 0.77
CA ALA A 27 10.11 14.17 -0.21
C ALA A 27 11.00 12.93 -0.33
N GLN A 28 10.84 11.98 0.60
CA GLN A 28 11.43 10.66 0.43
C GLN A 28 10.73 10.03 -0.78
N LEU A 29 11.48 9.84 -1.87
CA LEU A 29 11.11 8.82 -2.85
C LEU A 29 10.97 7.52 -2.05
N PRO A 30 9.84 6.80 -2.18
CA PRO A 30 9.65 5.58 -1.41
C PRO A 30 10.85 4.67 -1.70
N ALA A 31 11.56 4.31 -0.63
CA ALA A 31 12.68 3.38 -0.69
C ALA A 31 12.31 2.19 -1.60
N THR A 32 13.26 1.76 -2.41
CA THR A 32 13.22 0.68 -3.41
C THR A 32 12.96 -0.70 -2.78
N SER A 33 11.95 -0.76 -1.94
CA SER A 33 11.44 -1.95 -1.29
C SER A 33 10.34 -2.51 -2.16
N SER A 34 10.57 -3.74 -2.60
CA SER A 34 9.53 -4.66 -3.06
C SER A 34 8.27 -4.50 -2.18
N ARG A 35 7.15 -4.05 -2.75
CA ARG A 35 5.91 -3.90 -1.99
C ARG A 35 5.10 -5.19 -2.04
N GLN A 36 4.96 -5.84 -0.88
CA GLN A 36 4.11 -7.03 -0.70
C GLN A 36 2.65 -6.64 -0.39
N ASN A 37 2.42 -5.47 0.24
CA ASN A 37 1.09 -4.94 0.53
C ASN A 37 0.65 -3.99 -0.58
N LEU A 38 0.15 -4.56 -1.67
CA LEU A 38 -0.29 -3.81 -2.85
C LEU A 38 -1.56 -3.01 -2.56
N THR A 39 -1.47 -1.70 -2.79
CA THR A 39 -2.57 -0.75 -2.62
C THR A 39 -3.56 -0.85 -3.78
N LEU A 40 -4.74 -0.21 -3.63
CA LEU A 40 -5.72 -0.14 -4.72
C LEU A 40 -5.14 0.51 -5.99
N SER A 41 -4.31 1.55 -5.84
CA SER A 41 -3.65 2.20 -6.97
C SER A 41 -2.68 1.27 -7.68
N ASP A 42 -1.90 0.48 -6.93
CA ASP A 42 -0.97 -0.50 -7.51
C ASP A 42 -1.75 -1.54 -8.35
N TRP A 43 -2.90 -2.02 -7.83
CA TRP A 43 -3.76 -2.94 -8.58
C TRP A 43 -4.37 -2.33 -9.83
N MET A 44 -4.73 -1.04 -9.81
CA MET A 44 -5.21 -0.36 -11.03
C MET A 44 -4.12 -0.28 -12.09
N THR A 45 -2.87 0.00 -11.72
CA THR A 45 -1.74 -0.04 -12.64
C THR A 45 -1.56 -1.44 -13.26
N VAL A 46 -1.72 -2.50 -12.46
CA VAL A 46 -1.66 -3.88 -12.95
C VAL A 46 -2.80 -4.17 -13.92
N TYR A 47 -4.03 -3.73 -13.64
CA TYR A 47 -5.17 -3.94 -14.54
C TYR A 47 -5.02 -3.20 -15.87
N SER A 48 -4.56 -1.95 -15.85
CA SER A 48 -4.27 -1.21 -17.09
C SER A 48 -3.17 -1.88 -17.93
N TYR A 49 -2.19 -2.52 -17.28
CA TYR A 49 -1.17 -3.29 -17.98
C TYR A 49 -1.75 -4.55 -18.63
N VAL A 50 -2.63 -5.27 -17.93
CA VAL A 50 -3.34 -6.44 -18.48
C VAL A 50 -4.17 -6.05 -19.72
N ASP A 51 -4.91 -4.94 -19.65
CA ASP A 51 -5.77 -4.48 -20.76
C ASP A 51 -4.97 -4.07 -22.01
N SER A 52 -3.80 -3.46 -21.80
CA SER A 52 -2.90 -3.09 -22.90
C SER A 52 -2.11 -4.28 -23.46
N HIS A 53 -2.07 -5.42 -22.77
CA HIS A 53 -1.32 -6.61 -23.15
C HIS A 53 -2.20 -7.88 -23.10
N PRO A 54 -3.25 -7.99 -23.94
CA PRO A 54 -4.19 -9.12 -23.88
C PRO A 54 -3.54 -10.49 -24.18
N ASN A 55 -2.38 -10.48 -24.84
CA ASN A 55 -1.64 -11.69 -25.20
C ASN A 55 -0.55 -12.06 -24.17
N ALA A 56 -0.32 -11.24 -23.14
CA ALA A 56 0.68 -11.53 -22.13
C ALA A 56 0.17 -12.63 -21.19
N SER A 57 1.02 -13.63 -20.90
CA SER A 57 0.69 -14.62 -19.89
C SER A 57 0.73 -14.00 -18.49
N GLN A 58 -0.01 -14.55 -17.53
CA GLN A 58 0.06 -14.07 -16.14
C GLN A 58 1.47 -14.17 -15.55
N VAL A 59 2.25 -15.17 -15.96
CA VAL A 59 3.64 -15.31 -15.53
C VAL A 59 4.49 -14.15 -16.06
N ASP A 60 4.28 -13.76 -17.31
CA ASP A 60 5.00 -12.63 -17.91
C ASP A 60 4.63 -11.31 -17.22
N ILE A 61 3.36 -11.14 -16.85
CA ILE A 61 2.87 -9.96 -16.11
C ILE A 61 3.51 -9.89 -14.72
N VAL A 62 3.49 -10.98 -13.96
CA VAL A 62 4.15 -11.06 -12.65
C VAL A 62 5.64 -10.74 -12.77
N ARG A 63 6.31 -11.34 -13.77
CA ARG A 63 7.73 -11.10 -14.03
C ARG A 63 8.00 -9.64 -14.34
N HIS A 64 7.19 -9.02 -15.22
CA HIS A 64 7.31 -7.61 -15.57
C HIS A 64 7.31 -6.72 -14.32
N PHE A 65 6.29 -6.84 -13.48
CA PHE A 65 6.13 -6.00 -12.29
C PHE A 65 7.17 -6.28 -11.20
N SER A 66 7.67 -7.52 -11.10
CA SER A 66 8.76 -7.86 -10.18
C SER A 66 10.12 -7.31 -10.62
N SER A 67 10.30 -7.07 -11.92
CA SER A 67 11.58 -6.63 -12.53
C SER A 67 11.77 -5.11 -12.55
N LEU A 68 10.79 -4.32 -12.14
CA LEU A 68 10.86 -2.87 -12.15
C LEU A 68 11.90 -2.37 -11.14
N ALA A 69 12.86 -1.57 -11.60
CA ALA A 69 13.92 -1.02 -10.75
C ALA A 69 13.39 -0.12 -9.61
N THR A 70 12.26 0.55 -9.86
CA THR A 70 11.57 1.40 -8.88
C THR A 70 10.13 0.96 -8.78
N GLY A 71 9.65 0.70 -7.56
CA GLY A 71 8.25 0.33 -7.35
C GLY A 71 7.90 -1.09 -7.79
N ALA A 72 8.84 -2.02 -7.71
CA ALA A 72 8.57 -3.44 -7.94
C ALA A 72 7.36 -3.91 -7.11
N LEU A 73 6.37 -4.47 -7.79
CA LEU A 73 5.18 -5.03 -7.17
C LEU A 73 5.40 -6.53 -7.02
N LEU A 74 5.36 -7.04 -5.79
CA LEU A 74 5.51 -8.46 -5.54
C LEU A 74 4.15 -9.08 -5.24
N PHE A 75 3.71 -9.89 -6.19
CA PHE A 75 2.53 -10.74 -6.07
C PHE A 75 2.76 -12.02 -6.86
N ASP A 76 2.07 -13.09 -6.46
CA ASP A 76 2.12 -14.35 -7.18
C ASP A 76 1.04 -14.42 -8.27
N GLN A 77 1.18 -15.41 -9.14
CA GLN A 77 0.24 -15.67 -10.22
C GLN A 77 -1.19 -15.94 -9.71
N SER A 78 -1.32 -16.65 -8.58
CA SER A 78 -2.61 -16.93 -7.95
C SER A 78 -3.33 -15.67 -7.48
N THR A 79 -2.60 -14.72 -6.93
CA THR A 79 -3.09 -13.42 -6.46
C THR A 79 -3.57 -12.62 -7.66
N LEU A 80 -2.81 -12.60 -8.76
CA LEU A 80 -3.24 -11.96 -10.00
C LEU A 80 -4.54 -12.58 -10.52
N SER A 81 -4.63 -13.90 -10.57
CA SER A 81 -5.86 -14.60 -11.01
C SER A 81 -7.06 -14.26 -10.12
N TRP A 82 -6.87 -14.29 -8.80
CA TRP A 82 -7.93 -13.95 -7.85
C TRP A 82 -8.37 -12.49 -7.97
N LYS A 83 -7.42 -11.58 -8.15
CA LYS A 83 -7.67 -10.14 -8.32
C LYS A 83 -8.42 -9.83 -9.61
N LEU A 84 -8.05 -10.48 -10.71
CA LEU A 84 -8.78 -10.34 -11.98
C LEU A 84 -10.24 -10.78 -11.88
N ARG A 85 -10.55 -11.80 -11.06
CA ARG A 85 -11.94 -12.21 -10.80
C ARG A 85 -12.72 -11.18 -9.99
N ASP A 86 -12.07 -10.47 -9.06
CA ASP A 86 -12.69 -9.45 -8.21
C ASP A 86 -12.55 -8.02 -8.78
N ARG A 87 -12.09 -7.88 -10.03
CA ARG A 87 -11.76 -6.59 -10.65
C ARG A 87 -12.93 -5.61 -10.61
N LEU A 88 -14.12 -6.05 -11.01
CA LEU A 88 -15.31 -5.19 -11.09
C LEU A 88 -15.65 -4.56 -9.74
N LYS A 89 -15.48 -5.31 -8.64
CA LYS A 89 -15.70 -4.84 -7.28
C LYS A 89 -14.65 -3.80 -6.85
N MET A 90 -13.42 -3.93 -7.33
CA MET A 90 -12.33 -2.98 -7.06
C MET A 90 -12.51 -1.68 -7.84
N GLU A 91 -12.94 -1.76 -9.11
CA GLU A 91 -13.22 -0.57 -9.93
C GLU A 91 -14.40 0.24 -9.37
N ALA A 92 -15.49 -0.41 -8.95
CA ALA A 92 -16.63 0.26 -8.33
C ALA A 92 -16.29 1.05 -7.05
N ARG A 93 -15.19 0.70 -6.36
CA ARG A 93 -14.71 1.44 -5.17
C ARG A 93 -14.10 2.79 -5.53
N ILE A 94 -13.57 2.94 -6.74
CA ILE A 94 -13.06 4.22 -7.23
C ILE A 94 -14.22 5.16 -7.52
N ASP A 95 -15.24 4.66 -8.21
CA ASP A 95 -16.42 5.46 -8.58
C ASP A 95 -17.21 5.92 -7.35
N THR A 96 -17.28 5.09 -6.31
CA THR A 96 -18.02 5.41 -5.07
C THR A 96 -17.29 6.40 -4.17
N ASN A 97 -15.96 6.47 -4.23
CA ASN A 97 -15.18 7.37 -3.39
C ASN A 97 -13.98 7.94 -4.18
N PRO A 98 -14.18 9.05 -4.93
CA PRO A 98 -13.09 9.68 -5.69
C PRO A 98 -11.96 10.21 -4.79
N LEU A 99 -12.20 10.40 -3.48
CA LEU A 99 -11.17 10.77 -2.50
C LEU A 99 -10.35 9.56 -2.02
N ALA A 100 -10.70 8.32 -2.38
CA ALA A 100 -9.97 7.12 -1.95
C ALA A 100 -8.54 7.04 -2.50
N LEU A 101 -8.25 7.73 -3.61
CA LEU A 101 -6.89 7.86 -4.17
C LEU A 101 -6.09 8.99 -3.50
N SER A 102 -6.76 9.91 -2.79
CA SER A 102 -6.11 10.97 -2.03
C SER A 102 -5.88 10.50 -0.59
N SER A 103 -4.67 10.06 -0.28
CA SER A 103 -4.27 9.71 1.10
C SER A 103 -4.30 10.90 2.09
N LYS A 104 -4.67 12.10 1.64
CA LYS A 104 -4.82 13.29 2.47
C LYS A 104 -6.26 13.41 2.96
N ARG A 105 -6.47 13.16 4.26
CA ARG A 105 -7.66 13.66 4.96
C ARG A 105 -7.38 15.08 5.43
N PRO A 106 -8.06 16.11 4.92
CA PRO A 106 -8.01 17.43 5.53
C PRO A 106 -8.75 17.34 6.87
N TRP A 107 -8.00 17.36 7.98
CA TRP A 107 -8.59 17.63 9.29
C TRP A 107 -8.84 19.14 9.37
N VAL A 108 -10.02 19.57 8.92
CA VAL A 108 -10.50 20.92 9.20
C VAL A 108 -11.06 20.91 10.63
N VAL A 109 -10.27 21.41 11.58
CA VAL A 109 -10.73 21.72 12.93
C VAL A 109 -11.32 23.12 12.87
N THR A 110 -12.64 23.21 12.71
CA THR A 110 -13.35 24.47 12.94
C THR A 110 -13.47 24.65 14.44
N GLN A 111 -12.62 25.49 15.02
CA GLN A 111 -12.77 25.96 16.39
C GLN A 111 -13.34 27.38 16.33
N PRO A 112 -14.64 27.60 16.57
CA PRO A 112 -15.16 28.95 16.77
C PRO A 112 -15.18 29.22 18.28
N ASP A 113 -14.31 30.10 18.77
CA ASP A 113 -14.63 30.94 19.93
C ASP A 113 -13.50 31.95 20.20
N ILE A 114 -13.66 33.19 19.71
CA ILE A 114 -13.17 34.43 20.33
C ILE A 114 -14.02 35.60 19.76
N GLU A 115 -15.00 36.09 20.53
CA GLU A 115 -15.04 37.45 21.13
C GLU A 115 -16.24 37.60 22.08
#